data_AF-A0AA97ERT5-F1
#
_entry.id   AF-A0AA97ERT5-F1
#
_cell.length_a   1.000
_cell.length_b   1.000
_cell.length_c   1.000
_cell.angle_alpha   90.00
_cell.angle_beta   90.00
_cell.angle_gamma   90.00
#
_symmetry.space_group_name_H-M   'P 1'
#
loop_
_entity.id
_entity.type
_entity.pdbx_description
1 polymer ?
#
loop_
_entity_poly.entity_id
_entity_poly.type
_entity_poly.pdbx_seq_one_letter_code
_entity_poly.pdbx_strand_id
1 'polypeptide(L)'
;MPQYKAPLRDMQFVLHELLNIEEHYEKLPEFQGNVSRELVDQYLEAAADFCENELSPLNQVGDREGCSWNDGVVTTPTGFKAAYEKYIELGFPSLSAEEQYGGQGLPNSLATVISEMVGTANWAWGMYPGLSHGAIRTLEYHGSAEQKEKYLPKLISGEWTGTMCLTESQAGSDLGIIRTKAEPQADGSYAISGEKIFISAGEHDMAENIIHIVLARLPGAPKGTKGISLFIVPKFNVNADGSLGERNAVHCGSIEHKMGIHGNATCVLNFDQAKGFLIGPENRGLNCMFTFMNTARIGTAVQGLSASESSFQGALAYAKERLAMRSLAGPKAPDKEADPIIVHPAVRNMLLTQKAFAEGGRALVYLLALYADVVEKGATEEERKFADNILSLLTPIAKAFLTETGFEAANHGVQVFGGHGFISEHGMEQIVRDTRIACLYEGTTEIQALDLLGRKVLGTQGAMLKDFTKIIYKFTEANKDNAAMQEFIEPLAALNKEWGDLTMQIGMRAMKNPEEVGAAAVDYLYFAGYVTLAYLWARMALTAQQQLAAGSTEVDFYQAKITTARFYFKKILPRVRSHVEVIATGLAPLMELDAEHFAF
;
A
#
# COMPACT_ATOMS: atom_id res chain seq x y z
N MET A 1 -10.47 17.67 -13.82
CA MET A 1 -9.65 17.07 -12.74
C MET A 1 -8.23 17.63 -12.82
N PRO A 2 -7.52 17.79 -11.69
CA PRO A 2 -6.09 18.06 -11.73
C PRO A 2 -5.38 16.97 -12.55
N GLN A 3 -4.58 17.38 -13.54
CA GLN A 3 -3.73 16.44 -14.26
C GLN A 3 -2.63 15.97 -13.29
N TYR A 4 -2.44 14.66 -13.18
CA TYR A 4 -1.34 14.11 -12.40
C TYR A 4 -0.01 14.46 -13.05
N LYS A 5 0.97 14.87 -12.24
CA LYS A 5 2.37 15.01 -12.65
C LYS A 5 3.22 14.10 -11.76
N ALA A 6 4.00 13.19 -12.32
CA ALA A 6 4.86 12.34 -11.51
C ALA A 6 5.87 13.20 -10.72
N PRO A 7 5.99 13.03 -9.39
CA PRO A 7 6.91 13.81 -8.58
C PRO A 7 8.35 13.28 -8.71
N LEU A 8 8.85 13.13 -9.94
CA LEU A 8 10.13 12.47 -10.27
C LEU A 8 11.30 13.02 -9.45
N ARG A 9 11.40 14.34 -9.28
CA ARG A 9 12.47 14.94 -8.49
C ARG A 9 12.45 14.48 -7.02
N ASP A 10 11.25 14.34 -6.45
CA ASP A 10 11.08 13.85 -5.08
C ASP A 10 11.39 12.36 -4.98
N MET A 11 10.93 11.57 -5.96
CA MET A 11 11.26 10.14 -6.05
C MET A 11 12.78 9.93 -6.14
N GLN A 12 13.46 10.67 -7.01
CA GLN A 12 14.92 10.64 -7.15
C GLN A 12 15.66 11.09 -5.89
N PHE A 13 15.15 12.10 -5.18
CA PHE A 13 15.69 12.48 -3.87
C PHE A 13 15.60 11.31 -2.88
N VAL A 14 14.45 10.65 -2.80
CA VAL A 14 14.26 9.53 -1.88
C VAL A 14 15.14 8.34 -2.27
N LEU A 15 15.17 7.96 -3.55
CA LEU A 15 15.92 6.79 -4.02
C LEU A 15 17.43 7.02 -3.96
N HIS A 16 17.93 8.06 -4.62
CA HIS A 16 19.37 8.24 -4.85
C HIS A 16 20.07 8.96 -3.69
N GLU A 17 19.39 9.91 -3.03
CA GLU A 17 20.05 10.76 -2.03
C GLU A 17 19.76 10.34 -0.59
N LEU A 18 18.52 9.94 -0.29
CA LEU A 18 18.11 9.55 1.07
C LEU A 18 18.42 8.08 1.37
N LEU A 19 18.05 7.20 0.45
CA LEU A 19 18.14 5.74 0.62
C LEU A 19 19.38 5.13 -0.04
N ASN A 20 20.02 5.85 -0.97
CA ASN A 20 21.18 5.40 -1.72
C ASN A 20 20.93 4.04 -2.40
N ILE A 21 19.95 4.04 -3.31
CA ILE A 21 19.50 2.84 -4.02
C ILE A 21 20.63 2.16 -4.79
N GLU A 22 21.61 2.93 -5.26
CA GLU A 22 22.78 2.44 -5.97
C GLU A 22 23.63 1.54 -5.05
N GLU A 23 23.92 1.99 -3.83
CA GLU A 23 24.63 1.18 -2.83
C GLU A 23 23.81 -0.04 -2.39
N HIS A 24 22.49 0.10 -2.31
CA HIS A 24 21.59 -1.00 -1.99
C HIS A 24 21.66 -2.12 -3.04
N TYR A 25 21.52 -1.80 -4.33
CA TYR A 25 21.59 -2.80 -5.39
C TYR A 25 22.99 -3.43 -5.52
N GLU A 26 24.05 -2.66 -5.31
CA GLU A 26 25.42 -3.18 -5.34
C GLU A 26 25.69 -4.21 -4.23
N LYS A 27 24.95 -4.14 -3.11
CA LYS A 27 25.04 -5.11 -2.01
C LYS A 27 24.25 -6.40 -2.25
N LEU A 28 23.37 -6.42 -3.25
CA LEU A 28 22.54 -7.57 -3.58
C LEU A 28 23.19 -8.33 -4.75
N PRO A 29 23.67 -9.57 -4.55
CA PRO A 29 24.46 -10.29 -5.56
C PRO A 29 23.77 -10.42 -6.93
N GLU A 30 22.44 -10.45 -6.97
CA GLU A 30 21.65 -10.57 -8.20
C GLU A 30 21.60 -9.28 -9.02
N PHE A 31 21.71 -8.12 -8.37
CA PHE A 31 21.58 -6.81 -9.00
C PHE A 31 22.92 -6.08 -9.17
N GLN A 32 23.97 -6.61 -8.53
CA GLN A 32 25.31 -6.07 -8.55
C GLN A 32 25.81 -5.86 -9.98
N GLY A 33 26.19 -4.63 -10.32
CA GLY A 33 26.66 -4.24 -11.65
C GLY A 33 25.62 -4.28 -12.80
N ASN A 34 24.39 -4.72 -12.54
CA ASN A 34 23.34 -4.89 -13.55
C ASN A 34 22.26 -3.81 -13.49
N VAL A 35 22.06 -3.17 -12.33
CA VAL A 35 21.04 -2.13 -12.14
C VAL A 35 21.72 -0.79 -11.85
N SER A 36 21.84 0.06 -12.88
CA SER A 36 22.44 1.39 -12.75
C SER A 36 21.41 2.47 -12.42
N ARG A 37 21.89 3.62 -11.95
CA ARG A 37 21.06 4.81 -11.75
C ARG A 37 20.33 5.23 -13.02
N GLU A 38 21.03 5.24 -14.14
CA GLU A 38 20.48 5.63 -15.45
C GLU A 38 19.35 4.69 -15.87
N LEU A 39 19.50 3.38 -15.63
CA LEU A 39 18.46 2.41 -15.90
C LEU A 39 17.22 2.67 -15.04
N VAL A 40 17.41 2.90 -13.73
CA VAL A 40 16.32 3.26 -12.81
C VAL A 40 15.61 4.51 -13.32
N ASP A 41 16.34 5.59 -13.58
CA ASP A 41 15.76 6.87 -14.03
C ASP A 41 15.00 6.72 -15.36
N GLN A 42 15.48 5.91 -16.31
CA GLN A 42 14.77 5.61 -17.56
C GLN A 42 13.41 4.94 -17.32
N TYR A 43 13.35 3.96 -16.41
CA TYR A 43 12.07 3.34 -16.04
C TYR A 43 11.13 4.32 -15.35
N LEU A 44 11.66 5.22 -14.51
CA LEU A 44 10.85 6.25 -13.88
C LEU A 44 10.28 7.22 -14.91
N GLU A 45 11.08 7.67 -15.87
CA GLU A 45 10.63 8.56 -16.94
C GLU A 45 9.57 7.90 -17.84
N ALA A 46 9.79 6.64 -18.25
CA ALA A 46 8.83 5.90 -19.05
C ALA A 46 7.51 5.67 -18.31
N ALA A 47 7.57 5.32 -17.02
CA ALA A 47 6.38 5.14 -16.20
C ALA A 47 5.66 6.47 -15.94
N ALA A 48 6.39 7.56 -15.73
CA ALA A 48 5.81 8.90 -15.60
C ALA A 48 5.05 9.29 -16.88
N ASP A 49 5.65 9.12 -18.05
CA ASP A 49 5.01 9.43 -19.33
C ASP A 49 3.69 8.65 -19.51
N PHE A 50 3.72 7.34 -19.29
CA PHE A 50 2.52 6.50 -19.32
C PHE A 50 1.46 6.96 -18.31
N CYS A 51 1.85 7.22 -17.07
CA CYS A 51 0.91 7.58 -16.01
C CYS A 51 0.28 8.96 -16.23
N GLU A 52 1.04 9.93 -16.72
CA GLU A 52 0.57 11.29 -16.96
C GLU A 52 -0.33 11.40 -18.21
N ASN A 53 0.04 10.70 -19.28
CA ASN A 53 -0.57 10.88 -20.60
C ASN A 53 -1.63 9.83 -20.94
N GLU A 54 -1.47 8.59 -20.50
CA GLU A 54 -2.41 7.50 -20.81
C GLU A 54 -3.35 7.21 -19.64
N LEU A 55 -2.81 7.14 -18.41
CA LEU A 55 -3.56 6.61 -17.28
C LEU A 55 -4.37 7.65 -16.49
N SER A 56 -3.76 8.80 -16.16
CA SER A 56 -4.42 9.86 -15.38
C SER A 56 -5.71 10.39 -16.04
N PRO A 57 -5.79 10.57 -17.37
CA PRO A 57 -7.04 10.97 -18.03
C PRO A 57 -8.20 9.99 -17.83
N LEU A 58 -7.92 8.71 -17.60
CA LEU A 58 -8.92 7.67 -17.41
C LEU A 58 -9.47 7.60 -15.99
N ASN A 59 -8.91 8.33 -15.02
CA ASN A 59 -9.33 8.22 -13.62
C ASN A 59 -10.80 8.65 -13.39
N GLN A 60 -11.22 9.79 -13.95
CA GLN A 60 -12.63 10.20 -13.90
C GLN A 60 -13.53 9.33 -14.78
N VAL A 61 -13.01 8.81 -15.90
CA VAL A 61 -13.77 7.91 -16.77
C VAL A 61 -14.14 6.65 -16.00
N GLY A 62 -13.16 6.04 -15.32
CA GLY A 62 -13.37 4.87 -14.49
C GLY A 62 -14.37 5.07 -13.35
N ASP A 63 -14.38 6.25 -12.74
CA ASP A 63 -15.33 6.57 -11.68
C ASP A 63 -16.76 6.82 -12.17
N ARG A 64 -16.92 7.51 -13.31
CA ARG A 64 -18.22 7.87 -13.86
C ARG A 64 -18.92 6.69 -14.53
N GLU A 65 -18.17 5.90 -15.29
CA GLU A 65 -18.72 4.74 -16.01
C GLU A 65 -18.86 3.54 -15.07
N GLY A 66 -17.84 3.31 -14.23
CA GLY A 66 -17.71 2.07 -13.47
C GLY A 66 -17.60 0.84 -14.36
N CYS A 67 -17.53 -0.34 -13.74
CA CYS A 67 -17.70 -1.60 -14.47
C CYS A 67 -19.20 -1.92 -14.63
N SER A 68 -19.56 -2.54 -15.76
CA SER A 68 -20.92 -3.08 -15.97
C SER A 68 -20.90 -4.60 -15.98
N TRP A 69 -21.92 -5.23 -15.40
CA TRP A 69 -22.11 -6.68 -15.41
C TRP A 69 -23.34 -7.06 -16.25
N ASN A 70 -23.19 -8.07 -17.10
CA ASN A 70 -24.27 -8.65 -17.90
C ASN A 70 -24.04 -10.16 -18.08
N ASP A 71 -24.87 -10.98 -17.44
CA ASP A 71 -24.86 -12.46 -17.55
C ASP A 71 -23.46 -13.09 -17.42
N GLY A 72 -22.75 -12.72 -16.35
CA GLY A 72 -21.41 -13.22 -16.06
C GLY A 72 -20.28 -12.51 -16.80
N VAL A 73 -20.57 -11.64 -17.77
CA VAL A 73 -19.56 -10.81 -18.45
C VAL A 73 -19.43 -9.47 -17.73
N VAL A 74 -18.19 -9.07 -17.41
CA VAL A 74 -17.88 -7.74 -16.87
C VAL A 74 -17.12 -6.92 -17.91
N THR A 75 -17.67 -5.77 -18.27
CA THR A 75 -17.06 -4.79 -19.17
C THR A 75 -16.42 -3.67 -18.36
N THR A 76 -15.14 -3.40 -18.64
CA THR A 76 -14.38 -2.34 -17.97
C THR A 76 -14.66 -0.95 -18.59
N PRO A 77 -14.37 0.14 -17.87
CA PRO A 77 -14.56 1.49 -18.39
C PRO A 77 -13.83 1.76 -19.70
N THR A 78 -14.33 2.72 -20.47
CA THR A 78 -13.73 3.18 -21.72
C THR A 78 -12.25 3.52 -21.53
N GLY A 79 -11.40 2.99 -22.40
CA GLY A 79 -9.95 3.22 -22.40
C GLY A 79 -9.13 2.32 -21.48
N PHE A 80 -9.73 1.64 -20.49
CA PHE A 80 -9.00 0.78 -19.54
C PHE A 80 -8.24 -0.35 -20.24
N LYS A 81 -8.90 -1.03 -21.19
CA LYS A 81 -8.30 -2.10 -21.98
C LYS A 81 -7.13 -1.62 -22.84
N ALA A 82 -7.28 -0.50 -23.54
CA ALA A 82 -6.21 0.07 -24.36
C ALA A 82 -5.00 0.51 -23.52
N ALA A 83 -5.23 1.08 -22.34
CA ALA A 83 -4.17 1.39 -21.39
C ALA A 83 -3.47 0.12 -20.87
N TYR A 84 -4.20 -0.97 -20.67
CA TYR A 84 -3.63 -2.27 -20.28
C TYR A 84 -2.77 -2.89 -21.38
N GLU A 85 -3.22 -2.85 -22.62
CA GLU A 85 -2.42 -3.24 -23.79
C GLU A 85 -1.13 -2.42 -23.87
N LYS A 86 -1.21 -1.10 -23.67
CA LYS A 86 -0.03 -0.23 -23.65
C LYS A 86 0.93 -0.54 -22.49
N TYR A 87 0.39 -0.84 -21.31
CA TYR A 87 1.17 -1.26 -20.14
C TYR A 87 1.97 -2.55 -20.43
N ILE A 88 1.35 -3.51 -21.13
CA ILE A 88 2.03 -4.73 -21.61
C ILE A 88 3.13 -4.39 -22.63
N GLU A 89 2.85 -3.55 -23.63
CA GLU A 89 3.84 -3.14 -24.64
C GLU A 89 5.08 -2.50 -24.04
N LEU A 90 4.92 -1.75 -22.94
CA LEU A 90 6.01 -1.10 -22.22
C LEU A 90 6.79 -2.07 -21.30
N GLY A 91 6.34 -3.33 -21.19
CA GLY A 91 7.02 -4.36 -20.41
C GLY A 91 6.82 -4.25 -18.90
N PHE A 92 5.96 -3.35 -18.41
CA PHE A 92 5.77 -3.17 -16.98
C PHE A 92 5.24 -4.41 -16.22
N PRO A 93 4.38 -5.29 -16.78
CA PRO A 93 3.97 -6.52 -16.09
C PRO A 93 5.15 -7.45 -15.73
N SER A 94 6.19 -7.45 -16.57
CA SER A 94 7.30 -8.40 -16.48
C SER A 94 8.51 -7.88 -15.70
N LEU A 95 8.47 -6.62 -15.27
CA LEU A 95 9.60 -5.86 -14.74
C LEU A 95 10.44 -6.64 -13.70
N SER A 96 9.80 -7.12 -12.64
CA SER A 96 10.50 -7.75 -11.51
C SER A 96 10.31 -9.26 -11.41
N ALA A 97 9.77 -9.87 -12.47
CA ALA A 97 9.59 -11.30 -12.56
C ALA A 97 10.89 -11.99 -13.03
N GLU A 98 11.00 -13.29 -12.77
CA GLU A 98 12.17 -14.08 -13.15
C GLU A 98 12.31 -14.23 -14.68
N GLU A 99 13.53 -14.03 -15.19
CA GLU A 99 13.83 -14.11 -16.63
C GLU A 99 13.46 -15.47 -17.26
N GLN A 100 13.59 -16.56 -16.50
CA GLN A 100 13.27 -17.91 -16.97
C GLN A 100 11.79 -18.07 -17.40
N TYR A 101 10.91 -17.19 -16.92
CA TYR A 101 9.49 -17.18 -17.27
C TYR A 101 9.11 -15.93 -18.09
N GLY A 102 10.08 -15.23 -18.68
CA GLY A 102 9.85 -14.03 -19.52
C GLY A 102 9.84 -12.71 -18.76
N GLY A 103 10.31 -12.71 -17.51
CA GLY A 103 10.56 -11.49 -16.73
C GLY A 103 11.80 -10.72 -17.16
N GLN A 104 12.02 -9.56 -16.56
CA GLN A 104 13.22 -8.74 -16.80
C GLN A 104 14.24 -8.82 -15.65
N GLY A 105 13.92 -9.53 -14.56
CA GLY A 105 14.84 -9.72 -13.44
C GLY A 105 15.19 -8.45 -12.64
N LEU A 106 14.42 -7.37 -12.78
CA LEU A 106 14.70 -6.12 -12.07
C LEU A 106 14.21 -6.15 -10.61
N PRO A 107 14.72 -5.27 -9.73
CA PRO A 107 14.36 -5.27 -8.32
C PRO A 107 12.87 -4.99 -8.05
N ASN A 108 12.32 -5.63 -7.02
CA ASN A 108 10.93 -5.41 -6.59
C ASN A 108 10.69 -4.00 -6.05
N SER A 109 11.72 -3.40 -5.46
CA SER A 109 11.67 -2.00 -5.06
C SER A 109 11.38 -1.05 -6.22
N LEU A 110 11.97 -1.28 -7.41
CA LEU A 110 11.66 -0.49 -8.60
C LEU A 110 10.20 -0.68 -9.04
N ALA A 111 9.68 -1.91 -9.00
CA ALA A 111 8.26 -2.17 -9.29
C ALA A 111 7.33 -1.44 -8.32
N THR A 112 7.69 -1.36 -7.03
CA THR A 112 6.92 -0.64 -6.01
C THR A 112 6.91 0.88 -6.27
N VAL A 113 8.04 1.44 -6.69
CA VAL A 113 8.15 2.86 -7.09
C VAL A 113 7.23 3.17 -8.28
N ILE A 114 7.23 2.32 -9.30
CA ILE A 114 6.34 2.48 -10.47
C ILE A 114 4.88 2.34 -10.07
N SER A 115 4.57 1.42 -9.14
CA SER A 115 3.24 1.22 -8.59
C SER A 115 2.70 2.50 -7.90
N GLU A 116 3.55 3.31 -7.27
CA GLU A 116 3.13 4.62 -6.76
C GLU A 116 2.61 5.53 -7.88
N MET A 117 3.32 5.62 -9.01
CA MET A 117 2.89 6.46 -10.13
C MET A 117 1.57 5.96 -10.73
N VAL A 118 1.47 4.65 -10.95
CA VAL A 118 0.27 4.00 -11.46
C VAL A 118 -0.93 4.25 -10.52
N GLY A 119 -0.74 4.01 -9.22
CA GLY A 119 -1.78 4.18 -8.22
C GLY A 119 -2.22 5.63 -8.03
N THR A 120 -1.31 6.58 -8.16
CA THR A 120 -1.60 8.02 -8.06
C THR A 120 -2.33 8.52 -9.30
N ALA A 121 -1.99 8.01 -10.48
CA ALA A 121 -2.68 8.36 -11.72
C ALA A 121 -4.10 7.78 -11.77
N ASN A 122 -4.28 6.50 -11.44
CA ASN A 122 -5.57 5.82 -11.43
C ASN A 122 -5.52 4.53 -10.59
N TRP A 123 -5.93 4.61 -9.32
CA TRP A 123 -5.89 3.47 -8.41
C TRP A 123 -6.76 2.30 -8.87
N ALA A 124 -7.98 2.58 -9.35
CA ALA A 124 -8.93 1.54 -9.77
C ALA A 124 -8.39 0.70 -10.94
N TRP A 125 -7.71 1.34 -11.89
CA TRP A 125 -7.00 0.66 -12.96
C TRP A 125 -5.77 -0.09 -12.44
N GLY A 126 -4.95 0.55 -11.59
CA GLY A 126 -3.70 -0.02 -11.06
C GLY A 126 -3.90 -1.32 -10.27
N MET A 127 -5.09 -1.52 -9.71
CA MET A 127 -5.45 -2.77 -9.02
C MET A 127 -5.39 -4.01 -9.91
N TYR A 128 -5.69 -3.92 -11.22
CA TYR A 128 -5.67 -5.09 -12.11
C TYR A 128 -4.28 -5.73 -12.26
N PRO A 129 -3.23 -4.99 -12.70
CA PRO A 129 -1.88 -5.54 -12.70
C PRO A 129 -1.35 -5.80 -11.28
N GLY A 130 -1.73 -4.98 -10.29
CA GLY A 130 -1.30 -5.17 -8.90
C GLY A 130 -1.73 -6.52 -8.30
N LEU A 131 -2.98 -6.94 -8.54
CA LEU A 131 -3.50 -8.23 -8.09
C LEU A 131 -2.85 -9.41 -8.84
N SER A 132 -2.56 -9.22 -10.12
CA SER A 132 -1.85 -10.21 -10.94
C SER A 132 -0.46 -10.50 -10.39
N HIS A 133 0.24 -9.48 -9.89
CA HIS A 133 1.53 -9.65 -9.23
C HIS A 133 1.45 -10.56 -7.99
N GLY A 134 0.38 -10.46 -7.20
CA GLY A 134 0.15 -11.36 -6.05
C GLY A 134 -0.03 -12.83 -6.46
N ALA A 135 -0.73 -13.07 -7.58
CA ALA A 135 -0.89 -14.41 -8.14
C ALA A 135 0.44 -14.97 -8.68
N ILE A 136 1.22 -14.15 -9.40
CA ILE A 136 2.57 -14.50 -9.90
C ILE A 136 3.45 -14.94 -8.73
N ARG A 137 3.57 -14.11 -7.69
CA ARG A 137 4.40 -14.37 -6.52
C ARG A 137 3.97 -15.65 -5.80
N THR A 138 2.67 -15.90 -5.67
CA THR A 138 2.16 -17.14 -5.09
C THR A 138 2.67 -18.38 -5.84
N LEU A 139 2.67 -18.34 -7.17
CA LEU A 139 3.13 -19.45 -8.01
C LEU A 139 4.66 -19.57 -8.03
N GLU A 140 5.40 -18.46 -8.03
CA GLU A 140 6.87 -18.47 -7.92
C GLU A 140 7.34 -19.18 -6.65
N TYR A 141 6.70 -18.93 -5.50
CA TYR A 141 7.12 -19.54 -4.23
C TYR A 141 6.54 -20.94 -4.00
N HIS A 142 5.28 -21.19 -4.39
CA HIS A 142 4.54 -22.38 -3.95
C HIS A 142 4.01 -23.25 -5.08
N GLY A 143 4.13 -22.81 -6.34
CA GLY A 143 3.75 -23.58 -7.51
C GLY A 143 4.69 -24.75 -7.76
N SER A 144 4.16 -25.87 -8.25
CA SER A 144 4.98 -26.94 -8.82
C SER A 144 5.71 -26.47 -10.09
N ALA A 145 6.76 -27.17 -10.52
CA ALA A 145 7.46 -26.85 -11.77
C ALA A 145 6.50 -26.79 -12.96
N GLU A 146 5.59 -27.76 -13.08
CA GLU A 146 4.54 -27.79 -14.11
C GLU A 146 3.61 -26.57 -14.03
N GLN A 147 3.19 -26.17 -12.82
CA GLN A 147 2.34 -24.98 -12.65
C GLN A 147 3.08 -23.71 -13.06
N LYS A 148 4.36 -23.59 -12.68
CA LYS A 148 5.18 -22.43 -13.05
C LYS A 148 5.32 -22.31 -14.57
N GLU A 149 5.75 -23.38 -15.23
CA GLU A 149 5.89 -23.44 -16.69
C GLU A 149 4.57 -23.14 -17.42
N LYS A 150 3.46 -23.62 -16.88
CA LYS A 150 2.14 -23.48 -17.51
C LYS A 150 1.50 -22.10 -17.35
N TYR A 151 1.65 -21.46 -16.19
CA TYR A 151 0.89 -20.24 -15.86
C TYR A 151 1.76 -18.98 -15.80
N LEU A 152 3.02 -19.06 -15.33
CA LEU A 152 3.84 -17.86 -15.14
C LEU A 152 4.12 -17.08 -16.43
N PRO A 153 4.48 -17.71 -17.57
CA PRO A 153 4.80 -16.95 -18.77
C PRO A 153 3.67 -16.02 -19.23
N LYS A 154 2.41 -16.46 -19.13
CA LYS A 154 1.22 -15.69 -19.53
C LYS A 154 0.79 -14.65 -18.50
N LEU A 155 1.00 -14.93 -17.22
CA LEU A 155 0.78 -13.94 -16.15
C LEU A 155 1.83 -12.83 -16.20
N ILE A 156 3.09 -13.18 -16.43
CA ILE A 156 4.24 -12.26 -16.48
C ILE A 156 4.18 -11.39 -17.74
N SER A 157 3.74 -11.93 -18.89
CA SER A 157 3.52 -11.10 -20.08
C SER A 157 2.31 -10.17 -19.95
N GLY A 158 1.41 -10.43 -19.00
CA GLY A 158 0.14 -9.72 -18.84
C GLY A 158 -0.96 -10.18 -19.79
N GLU A 159 -0.72 -11.18 -20.65
CA GLU A 159 -1.77 -11.76 -21.50
C GLU A 159 -2.91 -12.34 -20.65
N TRP A 160 -2.56 -12.90 -19.49
CA TRP A 160 -3.50 -13.34 -18.44
C TRP A 160 -3.32 -12.49 -17.19
N THR A 161 -4.41 -12.29 -16.46
CA THR A 161 -4.39 -11.64 -15.14
C THR A 161 -4.58 -12.66 -14.02
N GLY A 162 -4.35 -12.22 -12.78
CA GLY A 162 -4.58 -13.02 -11.59
C GLY A 162 -5.34 -12.28 -10.51
N THR A 163 -6.01 -13.03 -9.64
CA THR A 163 -6.72 -12.49 -8.47
C THR A 163 -6.74 -13.49 -7.31
N MET A 164 -7.05 -12.99 -6.12
CA MET A 164 -7.06 -13.74 -4.87
C MET A 164 -8.51 -13.91 -4.37
N CYS A 165 -8.94 -15.15 -4.16
CA CYS A 165 -10.31 -15.53 -3.83
C CYS A 165 -10.42 -16.14 -2.42
N LEU A 166 -10.60 -15.28 -1.42
CA LEU A 166 -10.50 -15.64 0.00
C LEU A 166 -11.84 -15.61 0.71
N THR A 167 -12.45 -14.43 0.70
CA THR A 167 -13.58 -14.02 1.54
C THR A 167 -14.88 -14.68 1.11
N GLU A 168 -15.71 -15.03 2.10
CA GLU A 168 -17.09 -15.50 1.92
C GLU A 168 -18.05 -14.61 2.73
N SER A 169 -19.35 -14.67 2.47
CA SER A 169 -20.35 -13.83 3.16
C SER A 169 -20.28 -13.93 4.68
N GLN A 170 -19.96 -15.10 5.23
CA GLN A 170 -19.75 -15.30 6.67
C GLN A 170 -18.27 -15.21 7.11
N ALA A 171 -17.30 -15.03 6.21
CA ALA A 171 -15.87 -15.18 6.49
C ALA A 171 -15.03 -14.05 5.85
N GLY A 172 -14.79 -12.98 6.61
CA GLY A 172 -13.85 -11.90 6.29
C GLY A 172 -12.58 -12.00 7.12
N SER A 173 -12.52 -11.29 8.24
CA SER A 173 -11.36 -11.32 9.18
C SER A 173 -11.10 -12.71 9.76
N ASP A 174 -12.14 -13.54 9.92
CA ASP A 174 -12.02 -14.95 10.31
C ASP A 174 -12.14 -15.88 9.09
N LEU A 175 -11.04 -16.04 8.36
CA LEU A 175 -10.95 -17.01 7.27
C LEU A 175 -11.04 -18.47 7.76
N GLY A 176 -11.00 -18.73 9.06
CA GLY A 176 -11.11 -20.08 9.62
C GLY A 176 -12.46 -20.75 9.37
N ILE A 177 -13.50 -19.98 9.01
CA ILE A 177 -14.88 -20.46 8.84
C ILE A 177 -15.37 -20.46 7.38
N ILE A 178 -14.44 -20.41 6.42
CA ILE A 178 -14.74 -20.63 5.00
C ILE A 178 -15.39 -22.01 4.77
N ARG A 179 -16.27 -22.09 3.78
CA ARG A 179 -17.09 -23.25 3.42
C ARG A 179 -16.86 -23.73 1.99
N THR A 180 -16.18 -22.96 1.13
CA THR A 180 -15.77 -23.44 -0.20
C THR A 180 -15.02 -24.77 -0.04
N LYS A 181 -15.44 -25.77 -0.82
CA LYS A 181 -14.89 -27.14 -0.78
C LYS A 181 -14.10 -27.45 -2.05
N ALA A 182 -13.17 -28.38 -1.93
CA ALA A 182 -12.35 -28.88 -3.03
C ALA A 182 -12.36 -30.42 -3.02
N GLU A 183 -13.15 -31.04 -3.91
CA GLU A 183 -13.28 -32.51 -3.98
C GLU A 183 -12.25 -33.10 -4.96
N PRO A 184 -11.36 -34.01 -4.51
CA PRO A 184 -10.33 -34.58 -5.38
C PRO A 184 -10.95 -35.39 -6.53
N GLN A 185 -10.36 -35.28 -7.71
CA GLN A 185 -10.76 -35.97 -8.94
C GLN A 185 -9.74 -37.03 -9.36
N ALA A 186 -10.17 -37.98 -10.20
CA ALA A 186 -9.32 -39.09 -10.65
C ALA A 186 -8.12 -38.66 -11.51
N ASP A 187 -8.20 -37.48 -12.15
CA ASP A 187 -7.12 -36.92 -12.98
C ASP A 187 -6.11 -36.07 -12.19
N GLY A 188 -6.22 -36.06 -10.85
CA GLY A 188 -5.36 -35.27 -9.96
C GLY A 188 -5.79 -33.81 -9.78
N SER A 189 -6.84 -33.37 -10.49
CA SER A 189 -7.46 -32.06 -10.23
C SER A 189 -8.44 -32.11 -9.05
N TYR A 190 -9.03 -30.97 -8.73
CA TYR A 190 -10.06 -30.82 -7.71
C TYR A 190 -11.29 -30.15 -8.30
N ALA A 191 -12.48 -30.58 -7.90
CA ALA A 191 -13.73 -29.89 -8.17
C ALA A 191 -14.01 -28.90 -7.04
N ILE A 192 -13.82 -27.61 -7.32
CA ILE A 192 -14.02 -26.52 -6.37
C ILE A 192 -15.49 -26.13 -6.38
N SER A 193 -16.12 -26.03 -5.21
CA SER A 193 -17.51 -25.58 -5.10
C SER A 193 -17.73 -24.60 -3.95
N GLY A 194 -18.41 -23.50 -4.22
CA GLY A 194 -18.76 -22.49 -3.23
C GLY A 194 -18.84 -21.09 -3.84
N GLU A 195 -18.98 -20.10 -2.98
CA GLU A 195 -19.08 -18.69 -3.34
C GLU A 195 -17.96 -17.91 -2.68
N LYS A 196 -17.40 -16.93 -3.38
CA LYS A 196 -16.45 -15.94 -2.86
C LYS A 196 -16.98 -14.55 -3.16
N ILE A 197 -16.81 -13.63 -2.20
CA ILE A 197 -17.30 -12.25 -2.33
C ILE A 197 -16.15 -11.25 -2.22
N PHE A 198 -16.39 -10.03 -2.70
CA PHE A 198 -15.42 -8.94 -2.68
C PHE A 198 -14.13 -9.25 -3.45
N ILE A 199 -14.25 -9.99 -4.56
CA ILE A 199 -13.08 -10.37 -5.36
C ILE A 199 -12.77 -9.25 -6.36
N SER A 200 -11.77 -8.45 -6.00
CA SER A 200 -11.21 -7.40 -6.88
C SER A 200 -10.65 -8.03 -8.16
N ALA A 201 -10.92 -7.41 -9.31
CA ALA A 201 -10.59 -7.94 -10.63
C ALA A 201 -11.04 -9.41 -10.86
N GLY A 202 -12.11 -9.84 -10.19
CA GLY A 202 -12.63 -11.22 -10.30
C GLY A 202 -13.11 -11.62 -11.70
N GLU A 203 -13.52 -10.64 -12.51
CA GLU A 203 -13.90 -10.82 -13.91
C GLU A 203 -13.70 -9.49 -14.65
N HIS A 204 -13.28 -9.55 -15.91
CA HIS A 204 -13.09 -8.40 -16.81
C HIS A 204 -12.78 -8.83 -18.25
N ASP A 205 -12.75 -7.85 -19.16
CA ASP A 205 -12.54 -8.01 -20.62
C ASP A 205 -11.15 -7.56 -21.12
N MET A 206 -10.27 -7.14 -20.20
CA MET A 206 -8.91 -6.68 -20.54
C MET A 206 -7.89 -7.80 -20.82
N ALA A 207 -8.17 -9.05 -20.44
CA ALA A 207 -7.25 -10.18 -20.60
C ALA A 207 -7.98 -11.42 -21.11
N GLU A 208 -7.25 -12.33 -21.76
CA GLU A 208 -7.84 -13.54 -22.36
C GLU A 208 -8.26 -14.58 -21.32
N ASN A 209 -7.52 -14.66 -20.21
CA ASN A 209 -7.77 -15.58 -19.11
C ASN A 209 -7.51 -14.88 -17.76
N ILE A 210 -8.15 -15.39 -16.72
CA ILE A 210 -8.00 -14.91 -15.35
C ILE A 210 -7.68 -16.11 -14.47
N ILE A 211 -6.57 -16.05 -13.74
CA ILE A 211 -6.11 -17.10 -12.85
C ILE A 211 -6.56 -16.76 -11.42
N HIS A 212 -7.60 -17.46 -10.94
CA HIS A 212 -8.10 -17.28 -9.58
C HIS A 212 -7.30 -18.14 -8.62
N ILE A 213 -6.73 -17.53 -7.58
CA ILE A 213 -6.06 -18.21 -6.49
C ILE A 213 -7.04 -18.35 -5.33
N VAL A 214 -7.59 -19.56 -5.14
CA VAL A 214 -8.79 -19.80 -4.31
C VAL A 214 -8.46 -20.54 -3.02
N LEU A 215 -8.96 -20.04 -1.88
CA LEU A 215 -8.97 -20.80 -0.63
C LEU A 215 -10.19 -21.74 -0.56
N ALA A 216 -9.94 -23.03 -0.34
CA ALA A 216 -10.98 -24.03 -0.17
C ALA A 216 -10.56 -25.14 0.79
N ARG A 217 -11.53 -25.95 1.23
CA ARG A 217 -11.35 -27.06 2.19
C ARG A 217 -11.42 -28.41 1.50
N LEU A 218 -10.47 -29.27 1.81
CA LEU A 218 -10.48 -30.67 1.41
C LEU A 218 -11.47 -31.48 2.27
N PRO A 219 -12.02 -32.61 1.76
CA PRO A 219 -12.79 -33.55 2.55
C PRO A 219 -12.00 -34.02 3.78
N GLY A 220 -12.62 -33.94 4.96
CA GLY A 220 -11.99 -34.35 6.21
C GLY A 220 -10.90 -33.39 6.75
N ALA A 221 -10.70 -32.22 6.12
CA ALA A 221 -9.73 -31.24 6.59
C ALA A 221 -10.02 -30.76 8.03
N PRO A 222 -8.97 -30.46 8.84
CA PRO A 222 -9.16 -29.91 10.18
C PRO A 222 -10.03 -28.63 10.21
N LYS A 223 -10.78 -28.43 11.29
CA LYS A 223 -11.53 -27.18 11.50
C LYS A 223 -10.58 -25.99 11.65
N GLY A 224 -11.07 -24.79 11.34
CA GLY A 224 -10.31 -23.54 11.46
C GLY A 224 -9.23 -23.39 10.39
N THR A 225 -8.35 -22.41 10.58
CA THR A 225 -7.32 -22.02 9.59
C THR A 225 -6.38 -23.15 9.18
N LYS A 226 -6.19 -24.16 10.03
CA LYS A 226 -5.31 -25.31 9.81
C LYS A 226 -5.81 -26.32 8.76
N GLY A 227 -7.03 -26.20 8.26
CA GLY A 227 -7.58 -27.12 7.24
C GLY A 227 -7.95 -26.44 5.94
N ILE A 228 -7.22 -25.37 5.60
CA ILE A 228 -7.45 -24.58 4.39
C ILE A 228 -6.32 -24.85 3.41
N SER A 229 -6.67 -25.17 2.17
CA SER A 229 -5.76 -25.37 1.04
C SER A 229 -5.92 -24.23 0.02
N LEU A 230 -4.94 -24.08 -0.88
CA LEU A 230 -4.91 -23.05 -1.91
C LEU A 230 -4.95 -23.70 -3.28
N PHE A 231 -5.69 -23.13 -4.24
CA PHE A 231 -5.89 -23.73 -5.56
C PHE A 231 -5.77 -22.70 -6.69
N ILE A 232 -5.20 -23.12 -7.83
CA ILE A 232 -5.34 -22.43 -9.12
C ILE A 232 -6.69 -22.82 -9.71
N VAL A 233 -7.54 -21.85 -10.04
CA VAL A 233 -8.80 -22.07 -10.76
C VAL A 233 -8.86 -21.09 -11.94
N PRO A 234 -8.48 -21.51 -13.16
CA PRO A 234 -8.46 -20.60 -14.30
C PRO A 234 -9.88 -20.35 -14.83
N LYS A 235 -10.14 -19.15 -15.37
CA LYS A 235 -11.40 -18.76 -16.03
C LYS A 235 -11.68 -19.69 -17.23
N PHE A 236 -10.68 -19.90 -18.07
CA PHE A 236 -10.68 -20.90 -19.13
C PHE A 236 -9.67 -21.99 -18.79
N ASN A 237 -10.06 -23.25 -18.95
CA ASN A 237 -9.14 -24.37 -18.75
C ASN A 237 -7.94 -24.22 -19.68
N VAL A 238 -6.76 -24.66 -19.24
CA VAL A 238 -5.53 -24.55 -20.03
C VAL A 238 -5.09 -25.94 -20.47
N ASN A 239 -4.98 -26.14 -21.77
CA ASN A 239 -4.58 -27.39 -22.40
C ASN A 239 -3.09 -27.69 -22.14
N ALA A 240 -2.64 -28.90 -22.48
CA ALA A 240 -1.25 -29.30 -22.29
C ALA A 240 -0.25 -28.51 -23.17
N ASP A 241 -0.70 -27.99 -24.30
CA ASP A 241 0.08 -27.13 -25.20
C ASP A 241 0.06 -25.64 -24.83
N GLY A 242 -0.60 -25.29 -23.72
CA GLY A 242 -0.74 -23.91 -23.25
C GLY A 242 -1.89 -23.13 -23.89
N SER A 243 -2.62 -23.70 -24.85
CA SER A 243 -3.80 -23.06 -25.45
C SER A 243 -4.99 -23.04 -24.46
N LEU A 244 -5.90 -22.07 -24.65
CA LEU A 244 -7.16 -22.01 -23.91
C LEU A 244 -8.12 -23.11 -24.40
N GLY A 245 -8.62 -23.90 -23.46
CA GLY A 245 -9.68 -24.88 -23.63
C GLY A 245 -11.07 -24.31 -23.26
N GLU A 246 -11.97 -25.20 -22.86
CA GLU A 246 -13.34 -24.83 -22.51
C GLU A 246 -13.41 -23.89 -21.29
N ARG A 247 -14.44 -23.05 -21.24
CA ARG A 247 -14.74 -22.20 -20.08
C ARG A 247 -14.90 -23.08 -18.85
N ASN A 248 -14.14 -22.77 -17.80
CA ASN A 248 -14.24 -23.48 -16.54
C ASN A 248 -15.51 -23.03 -15.78
N ALA A 249 -15.99 -23.85 -14.84
CA ALA A 249 -17.22 -23.60 -14.08
C ALA A 249 -17.04 -22.58 -12.94
N VAL A 250 -16.33 -21.49 -13.20
CA VAL A 250 -16.22 -20.30 -12.35
C VAL A 250 -16.88 -19.11 -13.06
N HIS A 251 -17.89 -18.51 -12.42
CA HIS A 251 -18.67 -17.44 -13.02
C HIS A 251 -18.84 -16.25 -12.07
N CYS A 252 -18.84 -15.04 -12.62
CA CYS A 252 -19.14 -13.83 -11.89
C CYS A 252 -20.66 -13.69 -11.74
N GLY A 253 -21.19 -13.93 -10.54
CA GLY A 253 -22.62 -13.85 -10.28
C GLY A 253 -23.16 -12.42 -10.20
N SER A 254 -22.34 -11.48 -9.77
CA SER A 254 -22.65 -10.03 -9.74
C SER A 254 -21.40 -9.20 -9.45
N ILE A 255 -21.53 -7.88 -9.57
CA ILE A 255 -20.54 -6.90 -9.10
C ILE A 255 -21.13 -5.96 -8.05
N GLU A 256 -20.30 -5.54 -7.10
CA GLU A 256 -20.71 -4.69 -5.98
C GLU A 256 -20.90 -3.21 -6.37
N HIS A 257 -21.91 -2.57 -5.78
CA HIS A 257 -22.10 -1.12 -5.81
C HIS A 257 -21.30 -0.48 -4.68
N LYS A 258 -20.19 0.20 -5.02
CA LYS A 258 -19.21 0.69 -4.06
C LYS A 258 -19.28 2.21 -3.86
N MET A 259 -18.64 2.70 -2.81
CA MET A 259 -18.43 4.13 -2.56
C MET A 259 -17.47 4.76 -3.59
N GLY A 260 -16.41 4.04 -3.96
CA GLY A 260 -15.37 4.49 -4.88
C GLY A 260 -14.75 3.30 -5.59
N ILE A 261 -13.62 3.53 -6.26
CA ILE A 261 -12.89 2.58 -7.11
C ILE A 261 -13.82 1.87 -8.10
N HIS A 262 -14.76 2.63 -8.70
CA HIS A 262 -15.82 2.05 -9.54
C HIS A 262 -15.26 1.35 -10.79
N GLY A 263 -14.13 1.83 -11.31
CA GLY A 263 -13.45 1.23 -12.46
C GLY A 263 -12.76 -0.11 -12.16
N ASN A 264 -12.73 -0.56 -10.89
CA ASN A 264 -12.28 -1.90 -10.54
C ASN A 264 -13.50 -2.80 -10.26
N ALA A 265 -13.60 -3.90 -10.98
CA ALA A 265 -14.66 -4.89 -10.78
C ALA A 265 -14.47 -5.60 -9.43
N THR A 266 -15.47 -5.54 -8.56
CA THR A 266 -15.48 -6.25 -7.28
C THR A 266 -16.60 -7.27 -7.34
N CYS A 267 -16.22 -8.54 -7.46
CA CYS A 267 -17.12 -9.59 -7.92
C CYS A 267 -17.58 -10.50 -6.79
N VAL A 268 -18.81 -11.01 -6.94
CA VAL A 268 -19.24 -12.27 -6.33
C VAL A 268 -18.90 -13.38 -7.34
N LEU A 269 -18.03 -14.30 -6.97
CA LEU A 269 -17.63 -15.43 -7.80
C LEU A 269 -18.23 -16.73 -7.27
N ASN A 270 -18.86 -17.47 -8.16
CA ASN A 270 -19.44 -18.77 -7.89
C ASN A 270 -18.62 -19.86 -8.59
N PHE A 271 -18.33 -20.91 -7.85
CA PHE A 271 -17.60 -22.08 -8.31
C PHE A 271 -18.55 -23.28 -8.28
N ASP A 272 -18.80 -23.89 -9.43
CA ASP A 272 -19.73 -25.01 -9.59
C ASP A 272 -18.98 -26.24 -10.07
N GLN A 273 -18.34 -26.95 -9.14
CA GLN A 273 -17.41 -28.02 -9.48
C GLN A 273 -16.29 -27.56 -10.45
N ALA A 274 -15.87 -26.30 -10.32
CA ALA A 274 -14.82 -25.71 -11.15
C ALA A 274 -13.53 -26.51 -11.02
N LYS A 275 -12.87 -26.79 -12.15
CA LYS A 275 -11.60 -27.52 -12.16
C LYS A 275 -10.51 -26.65 -11.54
N GLY A 276 -9.88 -27.16 -10.48
CA GLY A 276 -8.79 -26.49 -9.78
C GLY A 276 -7.58 -27.40 -9.52
N PHE A 277 -6.44 -26.78 -9.24
CA PHE A 277 -5.17 -27.48 -9.01
C PHE A 277 -4.54 -27.00 -7.71
N LEU A 278 -4.20 -27.92 -6.80
CA LEU A 278 -3.62 -27.59 -5.49
C LEU A 278 -2.29 -26.85 -5.65
N ILE A 279 -2.11 -25.75 -4.92
CA ILE A 279 -0.84 -25.02 -4.76
C ILE A 279 -0.24 -25.40 -3.42
N GLY A 280 1.04 -25.79 -3.43
CA GLY A 280 1.75 -26.19 -2.21
C GLY A 280 1.13 -27.40 -1.49
N PRO A 281 1.47 -27.60 -0.20
CA PRO A 281 0.97 -28.74 0.56
C PRO A 281 -0.51 -28.60 0.95
N GLU A 282 -1.20 -29.74 1.06
CA GLU A 282 -2.55 -29.80 1.61
C GLU A 282 -2.65 -29.13 2.99
N ASN A 283 -3.75 -28.42 3.25
CA ASN A 283 -4.06 -27.78 4.53
C ASN A 283 -3.05 -26.69 4.97
N ARG A 284 -2.22 -26.20 4.03
CA ARG A 284 -1.24 -25.13 4.25
C ARG A 284 -1.49 -23.91 3.36
N GLY A 285 -2.70 -23.75 2.82
CA GLY A 285 -3.03 -22.69 1.88
C GLY A 285 -2.87 -21.28 2.45
N LEU A 286 -3.30 -21.06 3.70
CA LEU A 286 -3.06 -19.78 4.37
C LEU A 286 -1.56 -19.51 4.59
N ASN A 287 -0.76 -20.55 4.86
CA ASN A 287 0.70 -20.38 5.00
C ASN A 287 1.33 -19.94 3.69
N CYS A 288 0.91 -20.51 2.56
CA CYS A 288 1.37 -20.08 1.24
C CYS A 288 1.00 -18.62 0.96
N MET A 289 -0.22 -18.21 1.30
CA MET A 289 -0.67 -16.82 1.18
C MET A 289 0.12 -15.84 2.05
N PHE A 290 0.47 -16.24 3.28
CA PHE A 290 1.19 -15.35 4.19
C PHE A 290 2.63 -15.06 3.75
N THR A 291 3.23 -15.85 2.85
CA THR A 291 4.59 -15.63 2.34
C THR A 291 4.75 -14.28 1.65
N PHE A 292 3.71 -13.73 1.02
CA PHE A 292 3.76 -12.44 0.32
C PHE A 292 2.95 -11.33 1.03
N MET A 293 2.41 -11.59 2.22
CA MET A 293 1.52 -10.66 2.92
C MET A 293 2.19 -9.32 3.24
N ASN A 294 3.49 -9.33 3.54
CA ASN A 294 4.24 -8.09 3.77
C ASN A 294 4.24 -7.20 2.52
N THR A 295 4.53 -7.76 1.34
CA THR A 295 4.55 -7.01 0.09
C THR A 295 3.15 -6.58 -0.36
N ALA A 296 2.12 -7.40 -0.15
CA ALA A 296 0.72 -7.00 -0.38
C ALA A 296 0.32 -5.79 0.49
N ARG A 297 0.75 -5.76 1.76
CA ARG A 297 0.52 -4.63 2.68
C ARG A 297 1.32 -3.39 2.31
N ILE A 298 2.53 -3.54 1.74
CA ILE A 298 3.26 -2.41 1.12
C ILE A 298 2.42 -1.82 -0.02
N GLY A 299 1.84 -2.65 -0.88
CA GLY A 299 0.94 -2.21 -1.95
C GLY A 299 -0.26 -1.40 -1.41
N THR A 300 -0.86 -1.80 -0.30
CA THR A 300 -1.94 -0.99 0.32
C THR A 300 -1.42 0.31 0.94
N ALA A 301 -0.19 0.32 1.49
CA ALA A 301 0.44 1.54 1.96
C ALA A 301 0.71 2.53 0.81
N VAL A 302 1.04 2.03 -0.39
CA VAL A 302 1.15 2.84 -1.61
C VAL A 302 -0.17 3.56 -1.90
N GLN A 303 -1.33 2.94 -1.69
CA GLN A 303 -2.62 3.62 -1.90
C GLN A 303 -2.79 4.88 -1.05
N GLY A 304 -2.45 4.80 0.24
CA GLY A 304 -2.52 5.93 1.15
C GLY A 304 -1.56 7.06 0.75
N LEU A 305 -0.38 6.69 0.27
CA LEU A 305 0.58 7.60 -0.33
C LEU A 305 0.02 8.25 -1.62
N SER A 306 -0.51 7.47 -2.55
CA SER A 306 -1.11 7.93 -3.81
C SER A 306 -2.26 8.91 -3.57
N ALA A 307 -3.09 8.65 -2.55
CA ALA A 307 -4.14 9.57 -2.13
C ALA A 307 -3.58 10.92 -1.63
N SER A 308 -2.54 10.87 -0.80
CA SER A 308 -1.86 12.06 -0.28
C SER A 308 -1.25 12.90 -1.40
N GLU A 309 -0.57 12.26 -2.34
CA GLU A 309 0.09 12.92 -3.49
C GLU A 309 -0.94 13.53 -4.44
N SER A 310 -1.94 12.75 -4.87
CA SER A 310 -3.01 13.22 -5.77
C SER A 310 -3.75 14.41 -5.17
N SER A 311 -4.10 14.30 -3.87
CA SER A 311 -4.79 15.37 -3.17
C SER A 311 -3.92 16.63 -3.07
N PHE A 312 -2.63 16.47 -2.74
CA PHE A 312 -1.70 17.59 -2.64
C PHE A 312 -1.57 18.33 -3.97
N GLN A 313 -1.34 17.62 -5.08
CA GLN A 313 -1.19 18.25 -6.39
C GLN A 313 -2.45 19.00 -6.81
N GLY A 314 -3.62 18.37 -6.64
CA GLY A 314 -4.90 18.99 -6.93
C GLY A 314 -5.17 20.24 -6.11
N ALA A 315 -5.02 20.13 -4.79
CA ALA A 315 -5.23 21.23 -3.85
C ALA A 315 -4.24 22.38 -4.07
N LEU A 316 -2.97 22.08 -4.36
CA LEU A 316 -1.93 23.08 -4.56
C LEU A 316 -2.20 23.93 -5.80
N ALA A 317 -2.54 23.28 -6.92
CA ALA A 317 -2.85 23.98 -8.17
C ALA A 317 -4.01 24.96 -7.96
N TYR A 318 -5.12 24.48 -7.38
CA TYR A 318 -6.29 25.32 -7.09
C TYR A 318 -5.97 26.45 -6.12
N ALA A 319 -5.21 26.19 -5.05
CA ALA A 319 -4.91 27.19 -4.04
C ALA A 319 -4.03 28.34 -4.54
N LYS A 320 -3.18 28.10 -5.55
CA LYS A 320 -2.35 29.12 -6.20
C LYS A 320 -3.15 30.05 -7.09
N GLU A 321 -4.27 29.60 -7.63
CA GLU A 321 -5.07 30.35 -8.60
C GLU A 321 -6.32 30.98 -8.01
N ARG A 322 -7.03 30.25 -7.13
CA ARG A 322 -8.29 30.70 -6.55
C ARG A 322 -8.09 31.96 -5.73
N LEU A 323 -8.75 33.04 -6.13
CA LEU A 323 -8.75 34.31 -5.41
C LEU A 323 -9.92 34.37 -4.42
N ALA A 324 -9.64 34.65 -3.15
CA ALA A 324 -10.66 34.94 -2.15
C ALA A 324 -10.08 35.69 -0.95
N MET A 325 -10.74 36.79 -0.57
CA MET A 325 -10.36 37.68 0.55
C MET A 325 -8.93 38.26 0.41
N ARG A 326 -8.53 39.12 1.35
CA ARG A 326 -7.14 39.61 1.47
C ARG A 326 -6.43 38.91 2.61
N SER A 327 -5.12 38.78 2.51
CA SER A 327 -4.32 38.29 3.63
C SER A 327 -4.41 39.25 4.82
N LEU A 328 -4.40 38.70 6.02
CA LEU A 328 -4.47 39.47 7.27
C LEU A 328 -3.26 40.40 7.47
N ALA A 329 -2.14 40.12 6.81
CA ALA A 329 -0.93 40.95 6.82
C ALA A 329 -0.92 42.01 5.69
N GLY A 330 -2.10 42.30 5.12
CA GLY A 330 -2.28 43.17 3.96
C GLY A 330 -2.28 42.40 2.62
N PRO A 331 -2.66 43.07 1.51
CA PRO A 331 -2.73 42.46 0.18
C PRO A 331 -1.41 41.83 -0.25
N LYS A 332 -1.47 40.62 -0.79
CA LYS A 332 -0.32 39.88 -1.35
C LYS A 332 -0.30 39.86 -2.88
N ALA A 333 -1.46 40.05 -3.50
CA ALA A 333 -1.62 40.33 -4.92
C ALA A 333 -2.31 41.69 -5.07
N PRO A 334 -1.57 42.81 -4.91
CA PRO A 334 -2.17 44.15 -4.86
C PRO A 334 -2.90 44.51 -6.16
N ASP A 335 -2.45 43.98 -7.30
CA ASP A 335 -3.03 44.25 -8.61
C ASP A 335 -4.27 43.40 -8.94
N LYS A 336 -4.66 42.46 -8.06
CA LYS A 336 -5.85 41.61 -8.21
C LYS A 336 -6.94 42.04 -7.23
N GLU A 337 -8.20 41.64 -7.46
CA GLU A 337 -9.33 41.97 -6.57
C GLU A 337 -9.26 41.28 -5.20
N ALA A 338 -8.64 40.10 -5.13
CA ALA A 338 -8.40 39.33 -3.91
C ALA A 338 -7.05 38.61 -4.01
N ASP A 339 -6.58 38.06 -2.89
CA ASP A 339 -5.35 37.28 -2.85
C ASP A 339 -5.63 35.80 -3.17
N PRO A 340 -4.67 35.09 -3.79
CA PRO A 340 -4.73 33.64 -3.91
C PRO A 340 -4.85 32.97 -2.55
N ILE A 341 -5.73 31.98 -2.40
CA ILE A 341 -6.04 31.41 -1.09
C ILE A 341 -4.83 30.74 -0.41
N ILE A 342 -3.79 30.36 -1.16
CA ILE A 342 -2.53 29.85 -0.62
C ILE A 342 -1.81 30.82 0.34
N VAL A 343 -2.15 32.11 0.35
CA VAL A 343 -1.56 33.07 1.30
C VAL A 343 -2.13 32.90 2.72
N HIS A 344 -3.29 32.27 2.86
CA HIS A 344 -3.99 32.14 4.14
C HIS A 344 -3.40 31.00 4.99
N PRO A 345 -3.06 31.25 6.27
CA PRO A 345 -2.43 30.24 7.12
C PRO A 345 -3.19 28.92 7.24
N ALA A 346 -4.54 28.96 7.29
CA ALA A 346 -5.37 27.77 7.37
C ALA A 346 -5.26 26.88 6.11
N VAL A 347 -5.22 27.49 4.93
CA VAL A 347 -5.00 26.78 3.66
C VAL A 347 -3.59 26.21 3.59
N ARG A 348 -2.58 26.98 4.02
CA ARG A 348 -1.20 26.49 4.12
C ARG A 348 -1.06 25.30 5.03
N ASN A 349 -1.76 25.28 6.17
CA ASN A 349 -1.75 24.15 7.08
C ASN A 349 -2.24 22.87 6.37
N MET A 350 -3.39 22.93 5.68
CA MET A 350 -3.93 21.79 4.93
C MET A 350 -2.99 21.33 3.81
N LEU A 351 -2.39 22.25 3.06
CA LEU A 351 -1.45 21.91 1.99
C LEU A 351 -0.16 21.30 2.53
N LEU A 352 0.38 21.85 3.62
CA LEU A 352 1.60 21.33 4.26
C LEU A 352 1.36 19.97 4.91
N THR A 353 0.17 19.71 5.47
CA THR A 353 -0.20 18.38 5.97
C THR A 353 -0.20 17.35 4.84
N GLN A 354 -0.85 17.64 3.71
CA GLN A 354 -0.87 16.76 2.54
C GLN A 354 0.55 16.50 2.02
N LYS A 355 1.35 17.55 1.83
CA LYS A 355 2.76 17.44 1.41
C LYS A 355 3.59 16.59 2.37
N ALA A 356 3.42 16.81 3.68
CA ALA A 356 4.19 16.12 4.70
C ALA A 356 3.90 14.61 4.76
N PHE A 357 2.64 14.22 4.52
CA PHE A 357 2.25 12.82 4.44
C PHE A 357 2.62 12.17 3.10
N ALA A 358 2.51 12.89 1.97
CA ALA A 358 2.93 12.38 0.67
C ALA A 358 4.45 12.10 0.65
N GLU A 359 5.29 13.07 0.98
CA GLU A 359 6.74 12.87 0.92
C GLU A 359 7.27 11.95 2.03
N GLY A 360 6.68 12.02 3.23
CA GLY A 360 7.04 11.11 4.33
C GLY A 360 6.60 9.67 4.07
N GLY A 361 5.41 9.50 3.48
CA GLY A 361 4.88 8.21 3.06
C GLY A 361 5.72 7.58 1.96
N ARG A 362 6.17 8.36 0.97
CA ARG A 362 7.09 7.91 -0.08
C ARG A 362 8.39 7.38 0.47
N ALA A 363 9.01 8.13 1.39
CA ALA A 363 10.22 7.67 2.07
C ALA A 363 10.01 6.35 2.84
N LEU A 364 8.85 6.16 3.47
CA LEU A 364 8.54 4.93 4.19
C LEU A 364 8.31 3.75 3.25
N VAL A 365 7.47 3.93 2.23
CA VAL A 365 7.16 2.90 1.23
C VAL A 365 8.44 2.44 0.53
N TYR A 366 9.29 3.36 0.09
CA TYR A 366 10.52 3.00 -0.63
C TYR A 366 11.50 2.29 0.29
N LEU A 367 11.63 2.73 1.56
CA LEU A 367 12.45 2.03 2.54
C LEU A 367 11.98 0.58 2.76
N LEU A 368 10.67 0.36 2.86
CA LEU A 368 10.12 -1.00 2.99
C LEU A 368 10.39 -1.83 1.75
N ALA A 369 10.28 -1.23 0.56
CA ALA A 369 10.58 -1.91 -0.69
C ALA A 369 12.05 -2.37 -0.76
N LEU A 370 13.00 -1.55 -0.28
CA LEU A 370 14.41 -1.97 -0.18
C LEU A 370 14.59 -3.12 0.81
N TYR A 371 13.95 -3.08 1.98
CA TYR A 371 14.00 -4.21 2.90
C TYR A 371 13.39 -5.49 2.30
N ALA A 372 12.38 -5.37 1.44
CA ALA A 372 11.79 -6.52 0.75
C ALA A 372 12.80 -7.17 -0.21
N ASP A 373 13.57 -6.35 -0.96
CA ASP A 373 14.67 -6.88 -1.76
C ASP A 373 15.71 -7.61 -0.88
N VAL A 374 16.05 -7.09 0.31
CA VAL A 374 17.01 -7.77 1.21
C VAL A 374 16.46 -9.09 1.72
N VAL A 375 15.17 -9.19 2.07
CA VAL A 375 14.56 -10.45 2.50
C VAL A 375 14.68 -11.52 1.41
N GLU A 376 14.45 -11.14 0.15
CA GLU A 376 14.46 -12.08 -0.97
C GLU A 376 15.88 -12.41 -1.45
N LYS A 377 16.72 -11.37 -1.58
CA LYS A 377 17.99 -11.41 -2.34
C LYS A 377 19.23 -11.09 -1.50
N GLY A 378 19.08 -10.85 -0.20
CA GLY A 378 20.20 -10.55 0.70
C GLY A 378 21.28 -11.64 0.68
N ALA A 379 22.54 -11.27 0.92
CA ALA A 379 23.67 -12.18 0.79
C ALA A 379 23.73 -13.22 1.93
N THR A 380 23.30 -12.84 3.13
CA THR A 380 23.37 -13.68 4.34
C THR A 380 22.00 -13.89 4.99
N GLU A 381 21.85 -15.00 5.71
CA GLU A 381 20.62 -15.31 6.46
C GLU A 381 20.38 -14.29 7.59
N GLU A 382 21.46 -13.80 8.21
CA GLU A 382 21.40 -12.78 9.25
C GLU A 382 20.82 -11.46 8.73
N GLU A 383 21.25 -11.02 7.53
CA GLU A 383 20.71 -9.81 6.88
C GLU A 383 19.25 -9.98 6.51
N ARG A 384 18.89 -11.12 5.91
CA ARG A 384 17.51 -11.46 5.53
C ARG A 384 16.59 -11.45 6.75
N LYS A 385 17.01 -12.09 7.83
CA LYS A 385 16.25 -12.16 9.09
C LYS A 385 16.09 -10.78 9.74
N PHE A 386 17.14 -9.96 9.72
CA PHE A 386 17.04 -8.59 10.23
C PHE A 386 16.07 -7.76 9.39
N ALA A 387 16.15 -7.84 8.05
CA ALA A 387 15.24 -7.16 7.15
C ALA A 387 13.78 -7.61 7.35
N ASP A 388 13.55 -8.92 7.52
CA ASP A 388 12.21 -9.47 7.77
C ASP A 388 11.64 -9.02 9.12
N ASN A 389 12.47 -8.90 10.17
CA ASN A 389 12.05 -8.33 11.44
C ASN A 389 11.61 -6.87 11.31
N ILE A 390 12.39 -6.06 10.58
CA ILE A 390 12.07 -4.64 10.34
C ILE A 390 10.79 -4.52 9.51
N LEU A 391 10.66 -5.27 8.43
CA LEU A 391 9.45 -5.32 7.61
C LEU A 391 8.24 -5.75 8.43
N SER A 392 8.34 -6.84 9.17
CA SER A 392 7.25 -7.37 9.98
C SER A 392 6.72 -6.37 11.02
N LEU A 393 7.58 -5.48 11.53
CA LEU A 393 7.17 -4.39 12.42
C LEU A 393 6.54 -3.22 11.65
N LEU A 394 7.19 -2.79 10.56
CA LEU A 394 6.84 -1.54 9.88
C LEU A 394 5.70 -1.69 8.87
N THR A 395 5.44 -2.88 8.31
CA THR A 395 4.35 -3.08 7.35
C THR A 395 2.96 -2.82 7.94
N PRO A 396 2.57 -3.27 9.16
CA PRO A 396 1.29 -2.88 9.74
C PRO A 396 1.23 -1.38 10.07
N ILE A 397 2.36 -0.76 10.45
CA ILE A 397 2.45 0.69 10.66
C ILE A 397 2.18 1.41 9.34
N ALA A 398 2.93 1.09 8.27
CA ALA A 398 2.79 1.74 6.97
C ALA A 398 1.40 1.54 6.38
N LYS A 399 0.86 0.31 6.39
CA LYS A 399 -0.47 0.01 5.88
C LYS A 399 -1.52 0.88 6.57
N ALA A 400 -1.63 0.78 7.89
CA ALA A 400 -2.72 1.45 8.58
C ALA A 400 -2.50 2.97 8.71
N PHE A 401 -1.29 3.40 9.07
CA PHE A 401 -1.01 4.82 9.24
C PHE A 401 -1.09 5.59 7.92
N LEU A 402 -0.47 5.10 6.84
CA LEU A 402 -0.49 5.84 5.56
C LEU A 402 -1.87 5.85 4.91
N THR A 403 -2.68 4.81 5.08
CA THR A 403 -4.06 4.81 4.54
C THR A 403 -4.96 5.77 5.30
N GLU A 404 -4.87 5.83 6.63
CA GLU A 404 -5.60 6.81 7.44
C GLU A 404 -5.14 8.25 7.18
N THR A 405 -3.83 8.50 7.13
CA THR A 405 -3.32 9.85 6.81
C THR A 405 -3.54 10.23 5.35
N GLY A 406 -3.58 9.26 4.44
CA GLY A 406 -3.98 9.46 3.04
C GLY A 406 -5.44 9.88 2.93
N PHE A 407 -6.31 9.27 3.74
CA PHE A 407 -7.71 9.67 3.85
C PHE A 407 -7.85 11.08 4.45
N GLU A 408 -7.08 11.42 5.49
CA GLU A 408 -7.01 12.79 6.01
C GLU A 408 -6.57 13.79 4.93
N ALA A 409 -5.51 13.46 4.19
CA ALA A 409 -4.98 14.29 3.11
C ALA A 409 -6.03 14.52 2.01
N ALA A 410 -6.73 13.47 1.56
CA ALA A 410 -7.81 13.57 0.58
C ALA A 410 -8.93 14.50 1.04
N ASN A 411 -9.34 14.42 2.32
CA ASN A 411 -10.34 15.32 2.89
C ASN A 411 -9.85 16.78 2.92
N HIS A 412 -8.57 17.02 3.23
CA HIS A 412 -7.98 18.35 3.11
C HIS A 412 -8.02 18.88 1.67
N GLY A 413 -7.84 18.02 0.67
CA GLY A 413 -7.99 18.38 -0.74
C GLY A 413 -9.38 18.94 -1.07
N VAL A 414 -10.43 18.23 -0.66
CA VAL A 414 -11.82 18.70 -0.77
C VAL A 414 -11.99 20.04 -0.06
N GLN A 415 -11.49 20.16 1.17
CA GLN A 415 -11.64 21.37 1.99
C GLN A 415 -10.94 22.60 1.38
N VAL A 416 -9.78 22.42 0.73
CA VAL A 416 -9.05 23.52 0.05
C VAL A 416 -9.86 24.08 -1.12
N PHE A 417 -10.64 23.25 -1.81
CA PHE A 417 -11.55 23.69 -2.87
C PHE A 417 -12.83 24.36 -2.34
N GLY A 418 -13.13 24.25 -1.04
CA GLY A 418 -14.39 24.70 -0.46
C GLY A 418 -15.58 24.03 -1.13
N GLY A 419 -16.61 24.80 -1.50
CA GLY A 419 -17.79 24.25 -2.17
C GLY A 419 -17.50 23.52 -3.48
N HIS A 420 -16.45 23.90 -4.22
CA HIS A 420 -16.04 23.21 -5.44
C HIS A 420 -15.48 21.81 -5.16
N GLY A 421 -15.00 21.55 -3.94
CA GLY A 421 -14.46 20.25 -3.58
C GLY A 421 -15.52 19.16 -3.52
N PHE A 422 -16.79 19.55 -3.35
CA PHE A 422 -17.95 18.67 -3.29
C PHE A 422 -18.56 18.36 -4.67
N ILE A 423 -18.02 18.95 -5.74
CA ILE A 423 -18.54 18.85 -7.11
C ILE A 423 -17.67 17.86 -7.89
N SER A 424 -18.27 16.77 -8.38
CA SER A 424 -17.56 15.63 -8.98
C SER A 424 -16.71 15.99 -10.20
N GLU A 425 -17.05 17.05 -10.95
CA GLU A 425 -16.25 17.53 -12.07
C GLU A 425 -14.82 17.95 -11.66
N HIS A 426 -14.63 18.39 -10.41
CA HIS A 426 -13.31 18.73 -9.89
C HIS A 426 -12.48 17.50 -9.48
N GLY A 427 -13.14 16.39 -9.12
CA GLY A 427 -12.50 15.10 -8.83
C GLY A 427 -11.86 14.95 -7.45
N MET A 428 -11.87 15.99 -6.60
CA MET A 428 -11.28 15.87 -5.25
C MET A 428 -12.08 14.92 -4.35
N GLU A 429 -13.41 14.91 -4.48
CA GLU A 429 -14.29 14.00 -3.75
C GLU A 429 -14.09 12.53 -4.15
N GLN A 430 -13.75 12.27 -5.42
CA GLN A 430 -13.39 10.93 -5.88
C GLN A 430 -12.17 10.39 -5.12
N ILE A 431 -11.13 11.21 -4.90
CA ILE A 431 -9.94 10.77 -4.14
C ILE A 431 -10.35 10.31 -2.73
N VAL A 432 -11.28 11.01 -2.07
CA VAL A 432 -11.80 10.60 -0.75
C VAL A 432 -12.50 9.25 -0.83
N ARG A 433 -13.40 9.07 -1.81
CA ARG A 433 -14.14 7.82 -2.03
C ARG A 433 -13.21 6.64 -2.32
N ASP A 434 -12.25 6.83 -3.21
CA ASP A 434 -11.30 5.80 -3.66
C ASP A 434 -10.31 5.42 -2.55
N THR A 435 -10.03 6.33 -1.61
CA THR A 435 -9.11 6.08 -0.49
C THR A 435 -9.79 5.35 0.66
N ARG A 436 -11.10 5.55 0.89
CA ARG A 436 -11.78 5.01 2.09
C ARG A 436 -11.64 3.50 2.25
N ILE A 437 -11.62 2.77 1.13
CA ILE A 437 -11.47 1.30 1.12
C ILE A 437 -10.12 0.84 1.66
N ALA A 438 -9.08 1.67 1.55
CA ALA A 438 -7.72 1.35 1.97
C ALA A 438 -7.59 1.07 3.47
N CYS A 439 -8.42 1.74 4.29
CA CYS A 439 -8.49 1.54 5.73
C CYS A 439 -9.28 0.28 6.13
N LEU A 440 -9.92 -0.40 5.17
CA LEU A 440 -10.82 -1.53 5.40
C LEU A 440 -10.24 -2.85 4.89
N TYR A 441 -9.93 -2.92 3.60
CA TYR A 441 -9.44 -4.16 2.99
C TYR A 441 -7.99 -4.48 3.38
N GLU A 442 -7.52 -5.69 3.08
CA GLU A 442 -6.18 -6.16 3.50
C GLU A 442 -5.95 -5.99 5.01
N GLY A 443 -7.02 -6.16 5.80
CA GLY A 443 -7.08 -5.98 7.25
C GLY A 443 -7.33 -4.53 7.67
N THR A 444 -8.39 -4.30 8.46
CA THR A 444 -8.76 -2.96 8.94
C THR A 444 -7.65 -2.33 9.78
N THR A 445 -7.73 -1.02 10.01
CA THR A 445 -6.83 -0.29 10.91
C THR A 445 -6.69 -0.99 12.27
N GLU A 446 -7.79 -1.47 12.86
CA GLU A 446 -7.80 -2.19 14.14
C GLU A 446 -7.08 -3.53 14.05
N ILE A 447 -7.27 -4.29 12.96
CA ILE A 447 -6.58 -5.57 12.75
C ILE A 447 -5.08 -5.36 12.59
N GLN A 448 -4.64 -4.32 11.87
CA GLN A 448 -3.22 -3.99 11.75
C GLN A 448 -2.64 -3.53 13.08
N ALA A 449 -3.39 -2.73 13.84
CA ALA A 449 -3.00 -2.27 15.16
C ALA A 449 -2.81 -3.43 16.16
N LEU A 450 -3.73 -4.40 16.14
CA LEU A 450 -3.65 -5.63 16.93
C LEU A 450 -2.50 -6.54 16.48
N ASP A 451 -2.27 -6.68 15.17
CA ASP A 451 -1.12 -7.41 14.63
C ASP A 451 0.18 -6.79 15.13
N LEU A 452 0.33 -5.46 14.99
CA LEU A 452 1.48 -4.70 15.46
C LEU A 452 1.72 -4.90 16.96
N LEU A 453 0.79 -4.46 17.81
CA LEU A 453 1.00 -4.42 19.25
C LEU A 453 1.00 -5.83 19.84
N GLY A 454 0.01 -6.64 19.49
CA GLY A 454 -0.18 -7.98 20.05
C GLY A 454 0.87 -8.98 19.57
N ARG A 455 1.11 -9.08 18.26
CA ARG A 455 1.97 -10.11 17.69
C ARG A 455 3.40 -9.64 17.44
N LYS A 456 3.57 -8.49 16.79
CA LYS A 456 4.91 -8.02 16.37
C LYS A 456 5.71 -7.42 17.53
N VAL A 457 5.04 -6.74 18.46
CA VAL A 457 5.68 -6.12 19.63
C VAL A 457 5.63 -7.05 20.84
N LEU A 458 4.45 -7.29 21.43
CA LEU A 458 4.35 -8.07 22.67
C LEU A 458 4.63 -9.56 22.46
N GLY A 459 4.16 -10.14 21.35
CA GLY A 459 4.41 -11.54 21.00
C GLY A 459 5.90 -11.86 20.79
N THR A 460 6.71 -10.88 20.40
CA THR A 460 8.18 -11.02 20.30
C THR A 460 8.93 -10.51 21.52
N GLN A 461 8.21 -10.20 22.61
CA GLN A 461 8.76 -9.61 23.84
C GLN A 461 9.58 -8.33 23.56
N GLY A 462 9.15 -7.54 22.57
CA GLY A 462 9.79 -6.30 22.15
C GLY A 462 11.02 -6.45 21.27
N ALA A 463 11.38 -7.66 20.83
CA ALA A 463 12.59 -7.88 20.02
C ALA A 463 12.54 -7.10 18.69
N MET A 464 11.44 -7.20 17.93
CA MET A 464 11.30 -6.46 16.66
C MET A 464 11.29 -4.94 16.88
N LEU A 465 10.59 -4.46 17.93
CA LEU A 465 10.58 -3.04 18.29
C LEU A 465 11.98 -2.53 18.62
N LYS A 466 12.76 -3.33 19.35
CA LYS A 466 14.13 -2.98 19.74
C LYS A 466 15.05 -2.85 18.53
N ASP A 467 14.90 -3.69 17.52
CA ASP A 467 15.68 -3.60 16.28
C ASP A 467 15.46 -2.24 15.59
N PHE A 468 14.20 -1.81 15.45
CA PHE A 468 13.88 -0.52 14.83
C PHE A 468 14.23 0.69 15.70
N THR A 469 13.88 0.69 16.99
CA THR A 469 14.22 1.81 17.89
C THR A 469 15.73 1.98 18.07
N LYS A 470 16.51 0.91 17.89
CA LYS A 470 17.98 0.99 17.81
C LYS A 470 18.47 1.69 16.55
N ILE A 471 17.81 1.54 15.40
CA ILE A 471 18.11 2.30 14.18
C ILE A 471 17.89 3.80 14.45
N ILE A 472 16.74 4.16 15.02
CA ILE A 472 16.41 5.55 15.37
C ILE A 472 17.43 6.10 16.38
N TYR A 473 17.73 5.34 17.44
CA TYR A 473 18.71 5.72 18.46
C TYR A 473 20.10 5.99 17.87
N LYS A 474 20.59 5.11 16.98
CA LYS A 474 21.88 5.31 16.30
C LYS A 474 21.88 6.60 15.48
N PHE A 475 20.78 6.87 14.78
CA PHE A 475 20.64 8.10 14.01
C PHE A 475 20.63 9.35 14.90
N THR A 476 19.91 9.32 16.02
CA THR A 476 19.88 10.45 16.96
C THR A 476 21.24 10.67 17.63
N GLU A 477 21.93 9.60 18.04
CA GLU A 477 23.27 9.70 18.60
C GLU A 477 24.31 10.24 17.61
N ALA A 478 24.27 9.79 16.35
CA ALA A 478 25.18 10.25 15.31
C ALA A 478 25.02 11.76 14.99
N ASN A 479 23.86 12.34 15.33
CA ASN A 479 23.53 13.74 15.04
C ASN A 479 23.32 14.60 16.29
N LYS A 480 23.63 14.08 17.49
CA LYS A 480 23.37 14.80 18.76
C LYS A 480 24.18 16.08 18.91
N ASP A 481 25.33 16.19 18.25
CA ASP A 481 26.18 17.39 18.28
C ASP A 481 26.01 18.26 17.03
N ASN A 482 25.12 17.87 16.10
CA ASN A 482 24.80 18.68 14.93
C ASN A 482 23.78 19.77 15.31
N ALA A 483 24.26 21.00 15.48
CA ALA A 483 23.44 22.16 15.88
C ALA A 483 22.25 22.42 14.94
N ALA A 484 22.42 22.21 13.63
CA ALA A 484 21.37 22.44 12.63
C ALA A 484 20.26 21.36 12.65
N MET A 485 20.51 20.24 13.35
CA MET A 485 19.58 19.13 13.46
C MET A 485 18.88 19.04 14.82
N GLN A 486 19.29 19.82 15.83
CA GLN A 486 18.77 19.70 17.19
C GLN A 486 17.24 19.83 17.27
N GLU A 487 16.65 20.71 16.45
CA GLU A 487 15.19 20.89 16.42
C GLU A 487 14.41 19.62 16.03
N PHE A 488 15.08 18.64 15.40
CA PHE A 488 14.53 17.34 15.02
C PHE A 488 15.03 16.21 15.93
N ILE A 489 16.31 16.22 16.31
CA ILE A 489 16.94 15.12 17.05
C ILE A 489 16.45 15.03 18.49
N GLU A 490 16.35 16.15 19.20
CA GLU A 490 15.88 16.17 20.59
C GLU A 490 14.47 15.55 20.76
N PRO A 491 13.43 16.02 20.04
CA PRO A 491 12.09 15.44 20.16
C PRO A 491 12.04 13.99 19.67
N LEU A 492 12.80 13.63 18.63
CA LEU A 492 12.83 12.25 18.12
C LEU A 492 13.45 11.29 19.14
N ALA A 493 14.56 11.67 19.79
CA ALA A 493 15.22 10.86 20.81
C ALA A 493 14.29 10.64 22.02
N ALA A 494 13.59 11.69 22.46
CA ALA A 494 12.62 11.61 23.54
C ALA A 494 11.47 10.64 23.21
N LEU A 495 10.88 10.76 22.02
CA LEU A 495 9.79 9.89 21.57
C LEU A 495 10.24 8.44 21.35
N ASN A 496 11.45 8.22 20.86
CA ASN A 496 12.01 6.88 20.69
C ASN A 496 12.17 6.16 22.03
N LYS A 497 12.59 6.88 23.09
CA LYS A 497 12.62 6.34 24.45
C LYS A 497 11.21 6.05 24.97
N GLU A 498 10.31 7.02 24.81
CA GLU A 498 8.93 6.90 25.28
C GLU A 498 8.17 5.74 24.61
N TRP A 499 8.48 5.41 23.36
CA TRP A 499 7.93 4.23 22.68
C TRP A 499 8.19 2.94 23.46
N GLY A 500 9.42 2.76 23.96
CA GLY A 500 9.78 1.64 24.82
C GLY A 500 9.04 1.68 26.16
N ASP A 501 8.96 2.86 26.77
CA ASP A 501 8.28 3.06 28.06
C ASP A 501 6.77 2.72 27.96
N LEU A 502 6.08 3.18 26.90
CA LEU A 502 4.67 2.85 26.62
C LEU A 502 4.46 1.36 26.42
N THR A 503 5.33 0.72 25.64
CA THR A 503 5.27 -0.72 25.36
C THR A 503 5.34 -1.52 26.66
N MET A 504 6.26 -1.15 27.56
CA MET A 504 6.41 -1.80 28.85
C MET A 504 5.16 -1.60 29.73
N GLN A 505 4.60 -0.39 29.78
CA GLN A 505 3.40 -0.09 30.55
C GLN A 505 2.18 -0.89 30.06
N ILE A 506 1.98 -0.96 28.74
CA ILE A 506 0.91 -1.76 28.14
C ILE A 506 1.14 -3.24 28.46
N GLY A 507 2.36 -3.77 28.28
CA GLY A 507 2.69 -5.15 28.60
C GLY A 507 2.43 -5.52 30.06
N MET A 508 2.74 -4.62 31.01
CA MET A 508 2.44 -4.81 32.43
C MET A 508 0.95 -4.89 32.74
N ARG A 509 0.13 -4.08 32.07
CA ARG A 509 -1.34 -4.16 32.20
C ARG A 509 -1.89 -5.41 31.53
N ALA A 510 -1.38 -5.75 30.35
CA ALA A 510 -1.77 -6.94 29.58
C ALA A 510 -1.52 -8.26 30.34
N MET A 511 -0.46 -8.34 31.15
CA MET A 511 -0.23 -9.49 32.04
C MET A 511 -1.34 -9.70 33.07
N LYS A 512 -2.04 -8.63 33.47
CA LYS A 512 -3.18 -8.69 34.40
C LYS A 512 -4.50 -8.89 33.66
N ASN A 513 -4.68 -8.18 32.54
CA ASN A 513 -5.85 -8.32 31.67
C ASN A 513 -5.43 -8.20 30.19
N PRO A 514 -5.48 -9.29 29.40
CA PRO A 514 -5.10 -9.28 27.99
C PRO A 514 -5.88 -8.28 27.10
N GLU A 515 -7.10 -7.88 27.50
CA GLU A 515 -7.91 -6.92 26.75
C GLU A 515 -7.29 -5.51 26.69
N GLU A 516 -6.35 -5.20 27.60
CA GLU A 516 -5.56 -3.96 27.58
C GLU A 516 -4.75 -3.80 26.29
N VAL A 517 -4.40 -4.91 25.62
CA VAL A 517 -3.76 -4.86 24.30
C VAL A 517 -4.73 -4.31 23.27
N GLY A 518 -5.99 -4.75 23.28
CA GLY A 518 -7.02 -4.26 22.36
C GLY A 518 -7.34 -2.79 22.60
N ALA A 519 -7.47 -2.39 23.86
CA ALA A 519 -7.74 -1.01 24.25
C ALA A 519 -6.65 -0.02 23.78
N ALA A 520 -5.38 -0.43 23.81
CA ALA A 520 -4.26 0.44 23.44
C ALA A 520 -3.84 0.36 21.97
N ALA A 521 -4.33 -0.63 21.21
CA ALA A 521 -3.77 -0.99 19.91
C ALA A 521 -3.75 0.18 18.90
N VAL A 522 -4.89 0.84 18.71
CA VAL A 522 -5.04 1.87 17.67
C VAL A 522 -4.23 3.12 18.00
N ASP A 523 -4.30 3.61 19.24
CA ASP A 523 -3.47 4.75 19.67
C ASP A 523 -1.98 4.44 19.62
N TYR A 524 -1.58 3.22 19.97
CA TYR A 524 -0.19 2.77 19.85
C TYR A 524 0.28 2.75 18.38
N LEU A 525 -0.58 2.30 17.46
CA LEU A 525 -0.32 2.33 16.02
C LEU A 525 -0.12 3.77 15.51
N TYR A 526 -0.99 4.71 15.89
CA TYR A 526 -0.84 6.11 15.50
C TYR A 526 0.45 6.73 16.08
N PHE A 527 0.72 6.50 17.37
CA PHE A 527 1.98 6.92 17.99
C PHE A 527 3.19 6.40 17.19
N ALA A 528 3.20 5.10 16.90
CA ALA A 528 4.24 4.44 16.13
C ALA A 528 4.41 5.06 14.74
N GLY A 529 3.31 5.30 14.02
CA GLY A 529 3.30 5.92 12.69
C GLY A 529 3.88 7.33 12.69
N TYR A 530 3.45 8.19 13.62
CA TYR A 530 3.96 9.54 13.73
C TYR A 530 5.47 9.59 14.04
N VAL A 531 5.95 8.71 14.93
CA VAL A 531 7.38 8.63 15.27
C VAL A 531 8.20 8.07 14.11
N THR A 532 7.66 7.09 13.37
CA THR A 532 8.30 6.51 12.19
C THR A 532 8.49 7.55 11.08
N LEU A 533 7.46 8.33 10.77
CA LEU A 533 7.59 9.43 9.81
C LEU A 533 8.47 10.57 10.35
N ALA A 534 8.50 10.83 11.66
CA ALA A 534 9.41 11.82 12.26
C ALA A 534 10.87 11.44 12.00
N TYR A 535 11.22 10.15 12.16
CA TYR A 535 12.55 9.63 11.84
C TYR A 535 12.92 9.86 10.37
N LEU A 536 12.01 9.54 9.45
CA LEU A 536 12.25 9.73 8.01
C LEU A 536 12.35 11.21 7.63
N TRP A 537 11.52 12.08 8.20
CA TRP A 537 11.61 13.52 8.02
C TRP A 537 12.93 14.10 8.56
N ALA A 538 13.42 13.61 9.70
CA ALA A 538 14.72 14.01 10.23
C ALA A 538 15.86 13.56 9.30
N ARG A 539 15.79 12.36 8.72
CA ARG A 539 16.77 11.92 7.70
C ARG A 539 16.72 12.80 6.45
N MET A 540 15.53 13.08 5.91
CA MET A 540 15.37 13.96 4.75
C MET A 540 15.90 15.37 5.02
N ALA A 541 15.66 15.92 6.22
CA ALA A 541 16.21 17.20 6.62
C ALA A 541 17.74 17.18 6.69
N LEU A 542 18.34 16.12 7.23
CA LEU A 542 19.80 15.95 7.25
C LEU A 542 20.38 15.90 5.84
N THR A 543 19.83 15.05 4.96
CA THR A 543 20.28 14.94 3.57
C THR A 543 20.17 16.29 2.86
N ALA A 544 19.04 16.99 2.99
CA ALA A 544 18.85 18.31 2.40
C ALA A 544 19.87 19.36 2.93
N GLN A 545 20.16 19.36 4.24
CA GLN A 545 21.20 20.24 4.81
C GLN A 545 22.59 19.91 4.25
N GLN A 546 22.92 18.63 4.09
CA GLN A 546 24.19 18.19 3.52
C GLN A 546 24.34 18.62 2.06
N GLN A 547 23.29 18.49 1.25
CA GLN A 547 23.29 18.95 -0.15
C GLN A 547 23.47 20.46 -0.28
N LEU A 548 22.80 21.24 0.58
CA LEU A 548 23.00 22.69 0.63
C LEU A 548 24.42 23.05 1.06
N ALA A 549 24.98 22.37 2.06
CA ALA A 549 26.36 22.59 2.52
C ALA A 549 27.39 22.18 1.46
N ALA A 550 27.08 21.18 0.62
CA ALA A 550 27.90 20.76 -0.51
C ALA A 550 27.81 21.71 -1.72
N GLY A 551 27.01 22.78 -1.65
CA GLY A 551 26.91 23.80 -2.69
C GLY A 551 25.95 23.43 -3.83
N SER A 552 24.94 22.58 -3.58
CA SER A 552 23.94 22.25 -4.60
C SER A 552 23.20 23.49 -5.12
N THR A 553 22.89 23.48 -6.42
CA THR A 553 22.18 24.58 -7.10
C THR A 553 20.66 24.53 -6.90
N GLU A 554 20.10 23.41 -6.46
CA GLU A 554 18.66 23.24 -6.22
C GLU A 554 18.23 23.73 -4.83
N VAL A 555 18.65 24.95 -4.48
CA VAL A 555 18.49 25.51 -3.12
C VAL A 555 17.04 25.46 -2.62
N ASP A 556 16.08 25.85 -3.48
CA ASP A 556 14.67 25.93 -3.12
C ASP A 556 14.06 24.55 -2.77
N PHE A 557 14.49 23.49 -3.46
CA PHE A 557 14.00 22.13 -3.21
C PHE A 557 14.43 21.64 -1.83
N TYR A 558 15.73 21.72 -1.52
CA TYR A 558 16.24 21.29 -0.23
C TYR A 558 15.75 22.18 0.92
N GLN A 559 15.60 23.49 0.69
CA GLN A 559 15.00 24.38 1.68
C GLN A 559 13.53 24.03 1.93
N ALA A 560 12.78 23.63 0.89
CA ALA A 560 11.41 23.14 1.04
C ALA A 560 11.35 21.82 1.85
N LYS A 561 12.29 20.90 1.65
CA LYS A 561 12.41 19.67 2.46
C LYS A 561 12.61 19.97 3.95
N ILE A 562 13.58 20.82 4.28
CA ILE A 562 13.86 21.23 5.66
C ILE A 562 12.66 21.93 6.28
N THR A 563 12.00 22.82 5.53
CA THR A 563 10.83 23.57 6.01
C THR A 563 9.63 22.65 6.24
N THR A 564 9.43 21.65 5.39
CA THR A 564 8.36 20.65 5.55
C THR A 564 8.65 19.73 6.74
N ALA A 565 9.89 19.31 6.94
CA ALA A 565 10.30 18.60 8.16
C ALA A 565 9.97 19.43 9.42
N ARG A 566 10.30 20.72 9.42
CA ARG A 566 9.96 21.62 10.53
C ARG A 566 8.45 21.72 10.76
N PHE A 567 7.66 21.82 9.69
CA PHE A 567 6.20 21.77 9.81
C PHE A 567 5.73 20.46 10.45
N TYR A 568 6.23 19.32 9.98
CA TYR A 568 5.88 18.01 10.53
C TYR A 568 6.16 17.96 12.04
N PHE A 569 7.37 18.31 12.46
CA PHE A 569 7.76 18.29 13.87
C PHE A 569 7.00 19.29 14.75
N LYS A 570 6.61 20.46 14.23
CA LYS A 570 5.95 21.51 15.02
C LYS A 570 4.43 21.51 14.95
N LYS A 571 3.82 20.87 13.94
CA LYS A 571 2.36 20.92 13.69
C LYS A 571 1.68 19.56 13.61
N ILE A 572 2.39 18.51 13.17
CA ILE A 572 1.81 17.16 13.06
C ILE A 572 2.23 16.31 14.25
N LEU A 573 3.54 16.18 14.49
CA LEU A 573 4.11 15.33 15.53
C LEU A 573 3.53 15.56 16.94
N PRO A 574 3.14 16.78 17.36
CA PRO A 574 2.51 16.97 18.67
C PRO A 574 1.23 16.13 18.91
N ARG A 575 0.56 15.65 17.85
CA ARG A 575 -0.62 14.76 17.95
C ARG A 575 -0.34 13.49 18.77
N VAL A 576 0.91 13.02 18.81
CA VAL A 576 1.32 11.85 19.63
C VAL A 576 1.00 12.01 21.11
N ARG A 577 0.91 13.25 21.63
CA ARG A 577 0.55 13.48 23.04
C ARG A 577 -0.84 12.98 23.38
N SER A 578 -1.81 13.18 22.49
CA SER A 578 -3.18 12.69 22.70
C SER A 578 -3.21 11.16 22.79
N HIS A 579 -2.50 10.46 21.90
CA HIS A 579 -2.39 9.00 21.93
C HIS A 579 -1.72 8.49 23.21
N VAL A 580 -0.68 9.15 23.70
CA VAL A 580 -0.03 8.81 24.98
C VAL A 580 -1.02 8.93 26.14
N GLU A 581 -1.79 10.02 26.19
CA GLU A 581 -2.80 10.23 27.23
C GLU A 581 -3.93 9.19 27.17
N VAL A 582 -4.44 8.87 25.98
CA VAL A 582 -5.47 7.85 25.79
C VAL A 582 -4.97 6.46 26.17
N ILE A 583 -3.75 6.08 25.76
CA ILE A 583 -3.15 4.80 26.18
C ILE A 583 -3.08 4.73 27.71
N ALA A 584 -2.76 5.83 28.40
CA ALA A 584 -2.64 5.85 29.85
C ALA A 584 -3.97 5.58 30.58
N THR A 585 -5.13 5.88 29.98
CA THR A 585 -6.44 5.64 30.63
C THR A 585 -6.79 4.15 30.74
N GLY A 586 -6.21 3.31 29.86
CA GLY A 586 -6.41 1.86 29.88
C GLY A 586 -7.82 1.42 29.47
N LEU A 587 -8.13 0.16 29.75
CA LEU A 587 -9.34 -0.51 29.28
C LEU A 587 -10.66 -0.01 29.89
N ALA A 588 -10.65 0.45 31.14
CA ALA A 588 -11.88 0.64 31.93
C ALA A 588 -12.96 1.50 31.22
N PRO A 589 -12.66 2.68 30.66
CA PRO A 589 -13.68 3.51 30.00
C PRO A 589 -14.35 2.84 28.79
N LEU A 590 -13.71 1.86 28.16
CA LEU A 590 -14.25 1.14 26.99
C LEU A 590 -15.22 0.02 27.40
N MET A 591 -15.03 -0.57 28.58
CA MET A 591 -15.77 -1.76 29.03
C MET A 591 -16.79 -1.47 30.13
N GLU A 592 -16.83 -0.22 30.63
CA GLU A 592 -17.83 0.21 31.61
C GLU A 592 -19.25 0.31 31.03
N LEU A 593 -19.38 0.60 29.74
CA LEU A 593 -20.67 0.68 29.06
C LEU A 593 -21.13 -0.73 28.67
N ASP A 594 -22.24 -1.17 29.27
CA ASP A 594 -22.91 -2.41 28.87
C ASP A 594 -23.31 -2.37 27.38
N ALA A 595 -23.25 -3.52 26.71
CA ALA A 595 -23.55 -3.62 25.28
C ALA A 595 -24.96 -3.09 24.92
N GLU A 596 -25.96 -3.35 25.76
CA GLU A 596 -27.33 -2.88 25.53
C GLU A 596 -27.44 -1.36 25.69
N HIS A 597 -26.51 -0.73 26.42
CA HIS A 597 -26.54 0.71 26.65
C HIS A 597 -25.95 1.55 25.50
N PHE A 598 -25.33 0.94 24.49
CA PHE A 598 -24.89 1.65 23.29
C PHE A 598 -26.04 2.28 22.49
N ALA A 599 -27.28 1.87 22.76
CA ALA A 599 -28.47 2.38 22.10
C ALA A 599 -29.07 3.65 22.74
N PHE A 600 -28.57 4.13 23.89
CA PHE A 600 -29.17 5.23 24.66
C PHE A 600 -28.44 6.58 24.56
#